data_AF-A0A920BH84-F1
#
_entry.id   AF-A0A920BH84-F1
#
_cell.length_a   1.000
_cell.length_b   1.000
_cell.length_c   1.000
_cell.angle_alpha   90.00
_cell.angle_beta   90.00
_cell.angle_gamma   90.00
#
_symmetry.space_group_name_H-M   'P 1'
#
loop_
_entity.id
_entity.type
_entity.pdbx_description
1 polymer ?
#
loop_
_entity_poly.entity_id
_entity_poly.type
_entity_poly.pdbx_seq_one_letter_code
_entity_poly.pdbx_strand_id
1 'polypeptide(L)'
;MSASLFDGGFDGLKQNYSQQRGENPLPLIPSANPAKRFAANFDDLLEARGVIILKVANEVNNVEQDSLVEILSIKSPTLDKIIEQMLTNDDNVTAEMILKEIGFSRTGQGSTGSGLVSLPEILAANDLPNTGLLLIDGSGLSRDNQATCGLFQEILEDSEYGTTIEKALPLVGVEGVVSDVFLGTPFESNLVAHTFFDTDRGALVGSYTTSEGIEVLITFIANYDDNESAENIHQSFINGLVPILSEFTGGKTLEEMGPRSTIE
;
A
#
# COMPACT_ATOMS: atom_id res chain seq x y z
N MET A 1 14.63 1.06 -4.08
CA MET A 1 15.26 1.37 -2.77
C MET A 1 15.49 2.87 -2.70
N SER A 2 14.66 3.60 -1.96
CA SER A 2 14.86 5.04 -1.76
C SER A 2 16.11 5.29 -0.92
N ALA A 3 16.81 6.39 -1.20
CA ALA A 3 18.02 6.78 -0.48
C ALA A 3 17.80 7.10 1.02
N SER A 4 16.57 7.00 1.53
CA SER A 4 16.23 7.13 2.95
C SER A 4 16.55 5.87 3.78
N LEU A 5 16.99 4.78 3.15
CA LEU A 5 17.28 3.50 3.81
C LEU A 5 18.62 3.44 4.57
N PHE A 6 19.48 4.47 4.46
CA PHE A 6 20.83 4.45 5.05
C PHE A 6 20.90 4.98 6.50
N ASP A 7 19.77 5.24 7.15
CA ASP A 7 19.70 5.67 8.55
C ASP A 7 18.67 4.85 9.36
N GLY A 8 19.05 3.63 9.76
CA GLY A 8 18.24 2.75 10.62
C GLY A 8 17.38 1.70 9.91
N GLY A 9 17.47 1.55 8.58
CA GLY A 9 16.67 0.57 7.84
C GLY A 9 15.17 0.80 8.00
N PHE A 10 14.37 -0.24 7.79
CA PHE A 10 12.89 -0.16 7.75
C PHE A 10 12.24 0.25 9.09
N ASP A 11 12.95 0.13 10.22
CA ASP A 11 12.51 0.65 11.53
C ASP A 11 12.85 2.15 11.75
N GLY A 12 13.69 2.73 10.89
CA GLY A 12 14.14 4.12 10.98
C GLY A 12 13.04 5.16 10.73
N LEU A 13 11.90 4.74 10.15
CA LEU A 13 10.81 5.65 9.78
C LEU A 13 9.78 5.91 10.89
N LYS A 14 9.86 5.27 12.06
CA LYS A 14 9.09 5.72 13.23
C LYS A 14 9.84 6.68 14.15
N GLN A 15 11.18 6.81 14.06
CA GLN A 15 11.92 7.70 14.97
C GLN A 15 13.09 8.54 14.44
N ASN A 16 13.61 8.45 13.20
CA ASN A 16 14.83 9.21 12.84
C ASN A 16 14.82 9.95 11.50
N TYR A 17 13.68 10.54 11.11
CA TYR A 17 13.70 11.73 10.23
C TYR A 17 13.37 13.03 10.98
N SER A 18 12.48 12.95 11.96
CA SER A 18 12.03 14.06 12.80
C SER A 18 13.01 14.44 13.91
N GLN A 19 13.82 13.51 14.44
CA GLN A 19 14.82 13.81 15.47
C GLN A 19 16.09 14.51 14.91
N GLN A 20 16.33 14.46 13.61
CA GLN A 20 17.45 15.16 12.96
C GLN A 20 17.14 16.60 12.57
N ARG A 21 15.88 17.05 12.69
CA ARG A 21 15.48 18.42 12.31
C ARG A 21 14.57 19.02 13.37
N GLY A 22 15.18 19.84 14.23
CA GLY A 22 14.41 20.92 14.86
C GLY A 22 13.71 21.72 13.76
N GLU A 23 12.41 21.96 13.96
CA GLU A 23 11.51 22.78 13.14
C GLU A 23 11.15 22.22 11.75
N ASN A 24 9.93 21.68 11.69
CA ASN A 24 9.04 21.55 10.54
C ASN A 24 9.69 21.78 9.15
N PRO A 25 10.40 20.79 8.59
CA PRO A 25 11.11 20.95 7.33
C PRO A 25 10.15 21.14 6.16
N LEU A 26 10.61 21.85 5.13
CA LEU A 26 9.91 21.92 3.84
C LEU A 26 9.63 20.49 3.31
N PRO A 27 8.50 20.29 2.61
CA PRO A 27 8.17 19.00 1.99
C PRO A 27 9.32 18.48 1.14
N LEU A 28 9.54 17.16 1.18
CA LEU A 28 10.50 16.52 0.29
C LEU A 28 10.05 16.71 -1.16
N ILE A 29 10.94 17.30 -1.97
CA ILE A 29 10.70 17.46 -3.41
C ILE A 29 11.17 16.18 -4.10
N PRO A 30 10.32 15.49 -4.89
CA PRO A 30 10.75 14.35 -5.68
C PRO A 30 11.94 14.70 -6.56
N SER A 31 12.97 13.84 -6.58
CA SER A 31 14.12 14.05 -7.46
C SER A 31 13.72 13.83 -8.91
N ALA A 32 14.04 14.77 -9.80
CA ALA A 32 13.85 14.61 -11.25
C ALA A 32 14.66 13.42 -11.81
N ASN A 33 15.77 13.03 -11.15
CA ASN A 33 16.49 11.81 -11.45
C ASN A 33 16.86 11.11 -10.12
N PRO A 34 16.06 10.12 -9.67
CA PRO A 34 16.31 9.41 -8.42
C PRO A 34 17.64 8.63 -8.41
N ALA A 35 18.03 8.01 -9.54
CA ALA A 35 19.26 7.22 -9.64
C ALA A 35 20.51 8.09 -9.47
N LYS A 36 20.56 9.23 -10.18
CA LYS A 36 21.64 10.20 -10.05
C LYS A 36 21.70 10.79 -8.65
N ARG A 37 20.54 11.07 -8.02
CA ARG A 37 20.49 11.60 -6.65
C ARG A 37 21.00 10.58 -5.63
N PHE A 38 20.65 9.30 -5.80
CA PHE A 38 21.21 8.22 -4.99
C PHE A 38 22.73 8.14 -5.13
N ALA A 39 23.24 8.16 -6.37
CA ALA A 39 24.68 8.11 -6.63
C ALA A 39 25.42 9.30 -5.99
N ALA A 40 24.85 10.51 -6.03
CA ALA A 40 25.42 11.69 -5.38
C ALA A 40 25.43 11.55 -3.85
N ASN A 41 24.34 11.09 -3.24
CA ASN A 41 24.32 10.87 -1.79
C ASN A 41 25.31 9.77 -1.36
N PHE A 42 25.49 8.73 -2.18
CA PHE A 42 26.43 7.65 -1.89
C PHE A 42 27.89 8.11 -2.04
N ASP A 43 28.17 8.96 -3.02
CA ASP A 43 29.44 9.68 -3.19
C ASP A 43 29.80 10.47 -1.93
N ASP A 44 28.89 11.35 -1.46
CA ASP A 44 29.07 12.13 -0.22
C ASP A 44 29.37 11.24 1.00
N LEU A 45 28.68 10.09 1.13
CA LEU A 45 28.88 9.14 2.23
C LEU A 45 30.25 8.44 2.17
N LEU A 46 30.78 8.19 0.98
CA LEU A 46 32.10 7.60 0.77
C LEU A 46 33.21 8.62 1.03
N GLU A 47 33.06 9.85 0.55
CA GLU A 47 34.01 10.94 0.81
C GLU A 47 34.11 11.26 2.31
N ALA A 48 32.99 11.27 3.03
CA ALA A 48 32.96 11.42 4.48
C ALA A 48 33.74 10.31 5.23
N ARG A 49 34.00 9.17 4.57
CA ARG A 49 34.79 8.04 5.09
C ARG A 49 36.21 7.98 4.51
N GLY A 50 36.64 9.03 3.81
CA GLY A 50 37.99 9.17 3.28
C GLY A 50 38.23 8.48 1.93
N VAL A 51 37.17 8.06 1.23
CA VAL A 51 37.28 7.54 -0.14
C VAL A 51 37.18 8.71 -1.11
N ILE A 52 38.23 8.96 -1.90
CA ILE A 52 38.25 10.07 -2.86
C ILE A 52 37.59 9.63 -4.16
N ILE A 53 36.54 10.33 -4.58
CA ILE A 53 35.86 10.11 -5.86
C ILE A 53 36.09 11.33 -6.76
N LEU A 54 36.74 11.11 -7.90
CA LEU A 54 37.20 12.20 -8.78
C LEU A 54 36.17 12.66 -9.82
N LYS A 55 35.08 11.90 -9.98
CA LYS A 55 34.06 12.15 -11.01
C LYS A 55 32.72 12.40 -10.35
N VAL A 56 31.94 13.30 -10.94
CA VAL A 56 30.57 13.56 -10.48
C VAL A 56 29.68 12.33 -10.64
N ALA A 57 28.71 12.20 -9.73
CA ALA A 57 27.66 11.20 -9.81
C ALA A 57 26.90 11.27 -11.15
N ASN A 58 26.74 10.11 -11.79
CA ASN A 58 26.07 9.96 -13.08
C ASN A 58 25.24 8.68 -13.10
N GLU A 59 24.17 8.69 -13.90
CA GLU A 59 23.44 7.49 -14.28
C GLU A 59 24.12 6.85 -15.50
N VAL A 60 24.28 5.53 -15.48
CA VAL A 60 24.86 4.76 -16.58
C VAL A 60 23.94 3.59 -16.90
N ASN A 61 23.60 3.45 -18.18
CA ASN A 61 22.73 2.40 -18.69
C ASN A 61 23.53 1.47 -19.62
N ASN A 62 23.07 0.23 -19.78
CA ASN A 62 23.66 -0.78 -20.69
C ASN A 62 25.14 -1.10 -20.40
N VAL A 63 25.51 -1.21 -19.13
CA VAL A 63 26.85 -1.65 -18.74
C VAL A 63 26.94 -3.16 -18.83
N GLU A 64 28.00 -3.67 -19.47
CA GLU A 64 28.30 -5.10 -19.48
C GLU A 64 28.72 -5.55 -18.08
N GLN A 65 27.83 -6.21 -17.34
CA GLN A 65 28.05 -6.55 -15.93
C GLN A 65 29.29 -7.43 -15.72
N ASP A 66 29.59 -8.33 -16.65
CA ASP A 66 30.77 -9.21 -16.60
C ASP A 66 32.10 -8.44 -16.69
N SER A 67 32.07 -7.19 -17.14
CA SER A 67 33.24 -6.29 -17.15
C SER A 67 33.49 -5.60 -15.80
N LEU A 68 32.58 -5.74 -14.84
CA LEU A 68 32.65 -5.12 -13.52
C LEU A 68 33.13 -6.10 -12.46
N VAL A 69 33.78 -5.57 -11.43
CA VAL A 69 34.13 -6.33 -10.21
C VAL A 69 33.11 -5.98 -9.13
N GLU A 70 32.37 -6.97 -8.63
CA GLU A 70 31.46 -6.76 -7.50
C GLU A 70 32.27 -6.48 -6.23
N ILE A 71 32.07 -5.29 -5.65
CA ILE A 71 32.72 -4.88 -4.40
C ILE A 71 31.80 -5.21 -3.20
N LEU A 72 30.49 -5.06 -3.38
CA LEU A 72 29.49 -5.25 -2.35
C LEU A 72 28.13 -5.59 -2.99
N SER A 73 27.39 -6.47 -2.34
CA SER A 73 25.98 -6.74 -2.64
C SER A 73 25.15 -6.55 -1.37
N ILE A 74 24.02 -5.84 -1.49
CA ILE A 74 23.07 -5.60 -0.41
C ILE A 74 21.75 -6.25 -0.81
N LYS A 75 21.27 -7.18 0.02
CA LYS A 75 19.96 -7.80 -0.16
C LYS A 75 18.89 -6.95 0.52
N SER A 76 17.75 -6.79 -0.15
CA SER A 76 16.55 -6.20 0.45
C SER A 76 15.98 -7.12 1.55
N PRO A 77 15.02 -6.63 2.34
CA PRO A 77 14.09 -7.52 3.05
C PRO A 77 13.34 -8.43 2.08
N THR A 78 12.68 -9.43 2.66
CA THR A 78 11.77 -10.32 1.95
C THR A 78 10.54 -9.56 1.45
N LEU A 79 9.88 -10.09 0.42
CA LEU A 79 8.76 -9.42 -0.25
C LEU A 79 7.57 -9.14 0.68
N ASP A 80 7.27 -10.05 1.61
CA ASP A 80 6.25 -9.88 2.65
C ASP A 80 6.47 -8.60 3.46
N LYS A 81 7.71 -8.35 3.90
CA LYS A 81 8.05 -7.12 4.65
C LYS A 81 7.98 -5.86 3.80
N ILE A 82 8.27 -5.98 2.51
CA ILE A 82 8.14 -4.87 1.56
C ILE A 82 6.66 -4.53 1.37
N ILE A 83 5.79 -5.54 1.24
CA ILE A 83 4.33 -5.38 1.11
C ILE A 83 3.74 -4.80 2.41
N GLU A 84 4.13 -5.32 3.58
CA GLU A 84 3.70 -4.79 4.88
C GLU A 84 4.04 -3.29 5.01
N GLN A 85 5.27 -2.90 4.69
CA GLN A 85 5.67 -1.50 4.71
C GLN A 85 4.89 -0.66 3.69
N MET A 86 4.71 -1.19 2.48
CA MET A 86 3.97 -0.51 1.42
C MET A 86 2.53 -0.22 1.82
N LEU A 87 1.81 -1.22 2.34
CA LEU A 87 0.42 -1.10 2.76
C LEU A 87 0.29 -0.24 4.01
N THR A 88 1.22 -0.36 4.96
CA THR A 88 1.23 0.46 6.19
C THR A 88 1.41 1.94 5.88
N ASN A 89 2.26 2.30 4.91
CA ASN A 89 2.61 3.69 4.63
C ASN A 89 1.95 4.28 3.38
N ASP A 90 1.11 3.51 2.70
CA ASP A 90 0.52 3.87 1.40
C ASP A 90 1.59 4.30 0.37
N ASP A 91 2.67 3.51 0.26
CA ASP A 91 3.84 3.87 -0.55
C ASP A 91 3.60 3.59 -2.05
N ASN A 92 3.09 4.62 -2.73
CA ASN A 92 2.85 4.62 -4.18
C ASN A 92 4.08 4.22 -5.01
N VAL A 93 5.28 4.61 -4.59
CA VAL A 93 6.51 4.32 -5.36
C VAL A 93 6.83 2.83 -5.24
N THR A 94 6.71 2.27 -4.04
CA THR A 94 6.92 0.84 -3.83
C THR A 94 5.88 0.01 -4.58
N ALA A 95 4.61 0.43 -4.62
CA ALA A 95 3.58 -0.23 -5.42
C ALA A 95 3.92 -0.26 -6.93
N GLU A 96 4.35 0.88 -7.49
CA GLU A 96 4.82 0.95 -8.88
C GLU A 96 6.07 0.10 -9.14
N MET A 97 6.99 0.03 -8.18
CA MET A 97 8.18 -0.80 -8.29
C MET A 97 7.84 -2.29 -8.30
N ILE A 98 6.90 -2.73 -7.45
CA ILE A 98 6.41 -4.12 -7.44
C ILE A 98 5.73 -4.45 -8.77
N LEU A 99 4.88 -3.56 -9.30
CA LEU A 99 4.23 -3.76 -10.60
C LEU A 99 5.24 -3.91 -11.74
N LYS A 100 6.30 -3.09 -11.74
CA LYS A 100 7.39 -3.18 -12.72
C LYS A 100 8.17 -4.48 -12.58
N GLU A 101 8.42 -4.95 -11.35
CA GLU A 101 9.09 -6.23 -11.10
C GLU A 101 8.25 -7.41 -11.59
N ILE A 102 6.93 -7.37 -11.39
CA ILE A 102 6.01 -8.35 -11.98
C ILE A 102 6.17 -8.35 -13.50
N GLY A 103 6.13 -7.17 -14.14
CA GLY A 103 6.35 -7.05 -15.58
C GLY A 103 7.70 -7.62 -16.03
N PHE A 104 8.77 -7.34 -15.28
CA PHE A 104 10.11 -7.85 -15.59
C PHE A 104 10.18 -9.37 -15.49
N SER A 105 9.67 -9.95 -14.40
CA SER A 105 9.68 -11.39 -14.18
C SER A 105 8.91 -12.18 -15.26
N ARG A 106 7.87 -11.56 -15.85
CA ARG A 106 6.98 -12.20 -16.84
C ARG A 106 7.42 -11.97 -18.28
N THR A 107 7.95 -10.80 -18.58
CA THR A 107 8.17 -10.34 -19.97
C THR A 107 9.62 -9.95 -20.26
N GLY A 108 10.48 -9.90 -19.24
CA GLY A 108 11.83 -9.34 -19.32
C GLY A 108 11.88 -7.81 -19.36
N GLN A 109 10.73 -7.13 -19.29
CA GLN A 109 10.63 -5.66 -19.32
C GLN A 109 10.11 -5.12 -17.99
N GLY A 110 10.91 -4.29 -17.32
CA GLY A 110 10.54 -3.65 -16.04
C GLY A 110 9.79 -2.33 -16.23
N SER A 111 8.57 -2.39 -16.78
CA SER A 111 7.73 -1.21 -17.02
C SER A 111 6.34 -1.35 -16.39
N THR A 112 5.66 -0.22 -16.14
CA THR A 112 4.28 -0.23 -15.64
C THR A 112 3.39 -0.97 -16.64
N GLY A 113 3.49 -0.67 -17.94
CA GLY A 113 2.69 -1.34 -18.98
C GLY A 113 2.86 -2.85 -19.04
N SER A 114 4.10 -3.36 -18.93
CA SER A 114 4.35 -4.81 -18.88
C SER A 114 3.80 -5.47 -17.61
N GLY A 115 3.81 -4.76 -16.47
CA GLY A 115 3.16 -5.22 -15.25
C GLY A 115 1.64 -5.31 -15.42
N LEU A 116 1.01 -4.26 -15.94
CA LEU A 116 -0.44 -4.18 -16.16
C LEU A 116 -0.95 -5.28 -17.09
N VAL A 117 -0.22 -5.59 -18.16
CA VAL A 117 -0.58 -6.68 -19.08
C VAL A 117 -0.45 -8.06 -18.42
N SER A 118 0.45 -8.19 -17.44
CA SER A 118 0.69 -9.47 -16.75
C SER A 118 -0.35 -9.77 -15.65
N LEU A 119 -0.94 -8.75 -15.02
CA LEU A 119 -1.82 -8.94 -13.86
C LEU A 119 -3.09 -9.77 -14.17
N PRO A 120 -3.84 -9.54 -15.26
CA PRO A 120 -5.00 -10.37 -15.57
C PRO A 120 -4.67 -11.85 -15.77
N GLU A 121 -3.48 -12.16 -16.31
CA GLU A 121 -3.01 -13.55 -16.45
C GLU A 121 -2.67 -14.18 -15.10
N ILE A 122 -2.06 -13.39 -14.19
CA ILE A 122 -1.73 -13.84 -12.84
C ILE A 122 -3.00 -14.12 -12.05
N LEU A 123 -4.00 -13.23 -12.10
CA LEU A 123 -5.28 -13.44 -11.44
C LEU A 123 -5.97 -14.70 -11.98
N ALA A 124 -6.05 -14.84 -13.30
CA ALA A 124 -6.66 -16.03 -13.93
C ALA A 124 -5.93 -17.33 -13.60
N ALA A 125 -4.60 -17.30 -13.44
CA ALA A 125 -3.82 -18.48 -13.07
C ALA A 125 -4.00 -18.92 -11.62
N ASN A 126 -4.52 -18.03 -10.76
CA ASN A 126 -4.86 -18.30 -9.36
C ASN A 126 -6.38 -18.40 -9.15
N ASP A 127 -7.16 -18.62 -10.22
CA ASP A 127 -8.62 -18.71 -10.19
C ASP A 127 -9.33 -17.46 -9.62
N LEU A 128 -8.67 -16.30 -9.62
CA LEU A 128 -9.21 -15.03 -9.13
C LEU A 128 -9.98 -14.28 -10.22
N PRO A 129 -11.07 -13.56 -9.88
CA PRO A 129 -11.91 -12.86 -10.83
C PRO A 129 -11.22 -11.62 -11.38
N ASN A 130 -11.32 -11.41 -12.68
CA ASN A 130 -10.85 -10.18 -13.33
C ASN A 130 -11.99 -9.38 -13.98
N THR A 131 -13.25 -9.81 -13.81
CA THR A 131 -14.41 -9.09 -14.32
C THR A 131 -14.55 -7.75 -13.59
N GLY A 132 -14.62 -6.66 -14.35
CA GLY A 132 -14.71 -5.30 -13.80
C GLY A 132 -13.37 -4.73 -13.32
N LEU A 133 -12.25 -5.40 -13.62
CA LEU A 133 -10.92 -4.90 -13.34
C LEU A 133 -10.42 -4.01 -14.49
N LEU A 134 -10.02 -2.78 -14.15
CA LEU A 134 -9.30 -1.86 -15.04
C LEU A 134 -8.11 -1.30 -14.27
N LEU A 135 -6.91 -1.50 -14.78
CA LEU A 135 -5.68 -1.07 -14.13
C LEU A 135 -4.91 -0.11 -15.03
N ILE A 136 -4.61 1.07 -14.50
CA ILE A 136 -3.84 2.14 -15.14
C ILE A 136 -2.48 2.30 -14.48
N ASP A 137 -2.40 2.02 -13.19
CA ASP A 137 -1.19 2.02 -12.39
C ASP A 137 -1.28 0.94 -11.29
N GLY A 138 -0.19 0.71 -10.57
CA GLY A 138 -0.12 -0.22 -9.44
C GLY A 138 -0.40 0.44 -8.10
N SER A 139 -0.37 1.76 -8.04
CA SER A 139 -0.51 2.53 -6.79
C SER A 139 -1.95 2.87 -6.40
N GLY A 140 -2.87 2.93 -7.37
CA GLY A 140 -4.24 3.41 -7.13
C GLY A 140 -4.41 4.92 -7.29
N LEU A 141 -3.36 5.68 -7.62
CA LEU A 141 -3.44 7.14 -7.82
C LEU A 141 -4.30 7.54 -9.02
N SER A 142 -4.26 6.74 -10.09
CA SER A 142 -5.12 6.95 -11.25
C SER A 142 -6.59 6.77 -10.87
N ARG A 143 -7.38 7.79 -11.17
CA ARG A 143 -8.84 7.80 -10.97
C ARG A 143 -9.59 6.83 -11.88
N ASP A 144 -8.92 6.35 -12.92
CA ASP A 144 -9.48 5.44 -13.91
C ASP A 144 -9.29 3.97 -13.51
N ASN A 145 -8.60 3.67 -12.40
CA ASN A 145 -8.53 2.32 -11.85
C ASN A 145 -9.94 1.86 -11.42
N GLN A 146 -10.26 0.60 -11.71
CA GLN A 146 -11.51 -0.05 -11.31
C GLN A 146 -11.21 -1.44 -10.76
N ALA A 147 -11.85 -1.78 -9.65
CA ALA A 147 -11.84 -3.10 -9.05
C ALA A 147 -13.20 -3.36 -8.41
N THR A 148 -13.52 -4.62 -8.15
CA THR A 148 -14.76 -5.02 -7.48
C THR A 148 -14.46 -5.49 -6.07
N CYS A 149 -15.44 -5.36 -5.16
CA CYS A 149 -15.28 -5.90 -3.81
C CYS A 149 -15.03 -7.42 -3.82
N GLY A 150 -15.63 -8.14 -4.77
CA GLY A 150 -15.45 -9.59 -4.92
C GLY A 150 -14.00 -10.00 -5.15
N LEU A 151 -13.25 -9.26 -5.98
CA LEU A 151 -11.82 -9.53 -6.19
C LEU A 151 -11.03 -9.44 -4.87
N PHE A 152 -11.24 -8.39 -4.08
CA PHE A 152 -10.51 -8.23 -2.82
C PHE A 152 -10.91 -9.27 -1.77
N GLN A 153 -12.19 -9.66 -1.71
CA GLN A 153 -12.62 -10.76 -0.85
C GLN A 153 -11.94 -12.08 -1.26
N GLU A 154 -11.95 -12.42 -2.54
CA GLU A 154 -11.30 -13.65 -3.02
C GLU A 154 -9.78 -13.64 -2.81
N ILE A 155 -9.13 -12.47 -2.89
CA ILE A 155 -7.70 -12.34 -2.53
C ILE A 155 -7.46 -12.63 -1.04
N LEU A 156 -8.30 -12.12 -0.13
CA LEU A 156 -8.14 -12.36 1.30
C LEU A 156 -8.55 -13.78 1.71
N GLU A 157 -9.48 -14.40 0.97
CA GLU A 157 -9.90 -15.78 1.17
C GLU A 157 -8.96 -16.81 0.52
N ASP A 158 -7.99 -16.35 -0.27
CA ASP A 158 -7.03 -17.24 -0.94
C ASP A 158 -6.25 -18.08 0.08
N SER A 159 -6.23 -19.39 -0.15
CA SER A 159 -5.68 -20.35 0.80
C SER A 159 -4.15 -20.32 0.94
N GLU A 160 -3.44 -19.79 -0.04
CA GLU A 160 -1.98 -19.74 -0.06
C GLU A 160 -1.46 -18.38 0.42
N TYR A 161 -2.08 -17.29 -0.03
CA TYR A 161 -1.60 -15.93 0.15
C TYR A 161 -2.49 -15.05 1.03
N GLY A 162 -3.77 -15.38 1.20
CA GLY A 162 -4.75 -14.54 1.91
C GLY A 162 -4.30 -14.11 3.30
N THR A 163 -3.91 -15.07 4.15
CA THR A 163 -3.38 -14.78 5.50
C THR A 163 -2.09 -13.96 5.49
N THR A 164 -1.26 -14.09 4.44
CA THR A 164 -0.02 -13.30 4.33
C THR A 164 -0.35 -11.85 3.98
N ILE A 165 -1.30 -11.64 3.07
CA ILE A 165 -1.77 -10.30 2.66
C ILE A 165 -2.49 -9.62 3.82
N GLU A 166 -3.38 -10.33 4.51
CA GLU A 166 -4.10 -9.83 5.68
C GLU A 166 -3.16 -9.34 6.78
N LYS A 167 -2.11 -10.10 7.10
CA LYS A 167 -1.09 -9.72 8.08
C LYS A 167 -0.24 -8.51 7.68
N ALA A 168 -0.22 -8.17 6.40
CA ALA A 168 0.48 -7.01 5.90
C ALA A 168 -0.37 -5.72 5.98
N LEU A 169 -1.67 -5.84 6.25
CA LEU A 169 -2.56 -4.69 6.44
C LEU A 169 -2.29 -4.03 7.81
N PRO A 170 -2.28 -2.69 7.88
CA PRO A 170 -1.98 -1.99 9.13
C PRO A 170 -3.16 -2.06 10.12
N LEU A 171 -2.83 -2.07 11.41
CA LEU A 171 -3.80 -1.96 12.50
C LEU A 171 -4.36 -0.54 12.61
N VAL A 172 -5.66 -0.41 12.40
CA VAL A 172 -6.40 0.86 12.49
C VAL A 172 -6.31 1.45 13.89
N GLY A 173 -6.04 2.75 13.95
CA GLY A 173 -5.85 3.51 15.20
C GLY A 173 -4.45 3.35 15.81
N VAL A 174 -3.55 2.59 15.17
CA VAL A 174 -2.22 2.27 15.74
C VAL A 174 -1.08 2.47 14.74
N GLU A 175 -1.26 2.06 13.48
CA GLU A 175 -0.16 1.93 12.53
C GLU A 175 -0.30 2.80 11.29
N GLY A 176 0.84 3.32 10.82
CA GLY A 176 0.95 3.87 9.48
C GLY A 176 -0.04 5.00 9.17
N VAL A 177 -0.55 5.01 7.95
CA VAL A 177 -1.52 6.01 7.47
C VAL A 177 -2.90 5.88 8.11
N VAL A 178 -3.16 4.77 8.82
CA VAL A 178 -4.43 4.52 9.52
C VAL A 178 -4.34 4.78 11.03
N SER A 179 -3.25 5.37 11.52
CA SER A 179 -3.05 5.60 12.97
C SER A 179 -4.07 6.56 13.59
N ASP A 180 -4.59 7.50 12.80
CA ASP A 180 -5.60 8.47 13.24
C ASP A 180 -7.00 8.18 12.65
N VAL A 181 -7.18 6.99 12.07
CA VAL A 181 -8.42 6.57 11.41
C VAL A 181 -9.30 5.79 12.39
N PHE A 182 -10.61 6.06 12.38
CA PHE A 182 -11.63 5.39 13.19
C PHE A 182 -11.41 5.39 14.72
N LEU A 183 -10.67 6.38 15.23
CA LEU A 183 -10.47 6.58 16.66
C LEU A 183 -11.80 6.79 17.40
N GLY A 184 -11.92 6.23 18.60
CA GLY A 184 -13.12 6.27 19.43
C GLY A 184 -14.25 5.35 18.96
N THR A 185 -14.01 4.51 17.95
CA THR A 185 -14.99 3.55 17.44
C THR A 185 -14.59 2.11 17.81
N PRO A 186 -15.52 1.14 17.75
CA PRO A 186 -15.19 -0.29 17.89
C PRO A 186 -14.07 -0.81 16.99
N PHE A 187 -13.79 -0.17 15.84
CA PHE A 187 -12.72 -0.57 14.93
C PHE A 187 -11.32 -0.21 15.44
N GLU A 188 -11.20 0.78 16.33
CA GLU A 188 -9.91 1.16 16.91
C GLU A 188 -9.25 -0.06 17.57
N SER A 189 -8.04 -0.40 17.13
CA SER A 189 -7.28 -1.56 17.59
C SER A 189 -7.91 -2.94 17.36
N ASN A 190 -9.01 -3.04 16.60
CA ASN A 190 -9.69 -4.31 16.30
C ASN A 190 -9.88 -4.56 14.80
N LEU A 191 -9.53 -3.58 13.96
CA LEU A 191 -9.59 -3.68 12.50
C LEU A 191 -8.18 -3.61 11.92
N VAL A 192 -7.78 -4.62 11.15
CA VAL A 192 -6.61 -4.56 10.26
C VAL A 192 -7.10 -4.27 8.85
N ALA A 193 -6.72 -3.13 8.27
CA ALA A 193 -7.26 -2.72 6.98
C ALA A 193 -6.37 -1.73 6.24
N HIS A 194 -6.40 -1.80 4.92
CA HIS A 194 -6.03 -0.68 4.06
C HIS A 194 -7.28 0.13 3.77
N THR A 195 -7.19 1.44 3.97
CA THR A 195 -8.34 2.35 3.88
C THR A 195 -7.98 3.62 3.14
N PHE A 196 -8.89 4.11 2.30
CA PHE A 196 -8.77 5.39 1.64
C PHE A 196 -10.12 6.09 1.62
N PHE A 197 -10.18 7.35 2.02
CA PHE A 197 -11.37 8.17 1.93
C PHE A 197 -10.99 9.58 1.45
N ASP A 198 -11.65 10.04 0.39
CA ASP A 198 -11.51 11.38 -0.18
C ASP A 198 -12.89 11.92 -0.58
N THR A 199 -12.95 13.14 -1.13
CA THR A 199 -14.19 13.91 -1.37
C THR A 199 -15.24 13.20 -2.22
N ASP A 200 -14.85 12.25 -3.06
CA ASP A 200 -15.69 11.61 -4.07
C ASP A 200 -15.60 10.07 -4.07
N ARG A 201 -14.80 9.48 -3.18
CA ARG A 201 -14.63 8.02 -3.10
C ARG A 201 -14.18 7.55 -1.72
N GLY A 202 -14.57 6.33 -1.38
CA GLY A 202 -14.13 5.63 -0.19
C GLY A 202 -13.89 4.16 -0.50
N ALA A 203 -12.83 3.60 0.06
CA ALA A 203 -12.51 2.19 -0.03
C ALA A 203 -11.93 1.68 1.29
N LEU A 204 -12.27 0.44 1.63
CA LEU A 204 -11.72 -0.29 2.76
C LEU A 204 -11.66 -1.77 2.40
N VAL A 205 -10.53 -2.39 2.69
CA VAL A 205 -10.34 -3.84 2.60
C VAL A 205 -9.61 -4.32 3.84
N GLY A 206 -10.12 -5.34 4.51
CA GLY A 206 -9.47 -5.88 5.69
C GLY A 206 -10.33 -6.82 6.51
N SER A 207 -9.93 -7.00 7.77
CA SER A 207 -10.53 -7.92 8.71
C SER A 207 -10.78 -7.24 10.06
N TYR A 208 -11.99 -7.41 10.58
CA TYR A 208 -12.42 -6.88 11.86
C TYR A 208 -12.67 -8.03 12.84
N THR A 209 -12.06 -7.94 14.02
CA THR A 209 -12.34 -8.86 15.13
C THR A 209 -13.39 -8.25 16.06
N THR A 210 -14.55 -8.88 16.17
CA THR A 210 -15.61 -8.42 17.08
C THR A 210 -15.22 -8.61 18.55
N SER A 211 -15.97 -7.97 19.46
CA SER A 211 -15.77 -8.16 20.91
C SER A 211 -15.95 -9.61 21.40
N GLU A 212 -16.62 -10.45 20.62
CA GLU A 212 -16.78 -11.89 20.89
C GLU A 212 -15.67 -12.74 20.27
N GLY A 213 -14.69 -12.13 19.59
CA GLY A 213 -13.58 -12.80 18.93
C GLY A 213 -13.95 -13.40 17.56
N ILE A 214 -15.05 -12.94 16.96
CA ILE A 214 -15.43 -13.36 15.61
C ILE A 214 -14.69 -12.51 14.60
N GLU A 215 -14.04 -13.17 13.64
CA GLU A 215 -13.37 -12.50 12.54
C GLU A 215 -14.32 -12.28 11.38
N VAL A 216 -14.34 -11.05 10.85
CA VAL A 216 -15.21 -10.64 9.75
C VAL A 216 -14.36 -9.95 8.69
N LEU A 217 -14.28 -10.56 7.50
CA LEU A 217 -13.71 -9.90 6.32
C LEU A 217 -14.65 -8.80 5.85
N ILE A 218 -14.09 -7.61 5.61
CA ILE A 218 -14.82 -6.43 5.17
C ILE A 218 -14.18 -5.94 3.89
N THR A 219 -15.02 -5.72 2.87
CA THR A 219 -14.64 -4.96 1.69
C THR A 219 -15.74 -3.97 1.35
N PHE A 220 -15.34 -2.72 1.21
CA PHE A 220 -16.21 -1.59 0.88
C PHE A 220 -15.55 -0.78 -0.22
N ILE A 221 -16.31 -0.46 -1.26
CA ILE A 221 -15.93 0.48 -2.31
C ILE A 221 -17.16 1.32 -2.60
N ALA A 222 -16.99 2.63 -2.59
CA ALA A 222 -18.03 3.55 -2.96
C ALA A 222 -17.46 4.74 -3.75
N ASN A 223 -18.10 5.03 -4.88
CA ASN A 223 -17.77 6.11 -5.80
C ASN A 223 -18.99 7.03 -5.90
N TYR A 224 -18.78 8.35 -5.88
CA TYR A 224 -19.86 9.31 -5.76
C TYR A 224 -19.79 10.39 -6.83
N ASP A 225 -20.95 10.98 -7.12
CA ASP A 225 -21.05 12.16 -7.97
C ASP A 225 -21.05 13.45 -7.14
N ASP A 226 -20.91 14.60 -7.83
CA ASP A 226 -20.73 15.92 -7.24
C ASP A 226 -21.87 16.40 -6.30
N ASN A 227 -22.96 15.63 -6.13
CA ASN A 227 -24.12 16.02 -5.32
C ASN A 227 -24.12 15.50 -3.87
N GLU A 228 -23.20 14.60 -3.50
CA GLU A 228 -23.02 14.11 -2.12
C GLU A 228 -21.66 14.54 -1.57
N SER A 229 -21.57 14.86 -0.28
CA SER A 229 -20.29 15.21 0.36
C SER A 229 -19.61 13.96 0.93
N ALA A 230 -18.30 13.79 0.70
CA ALA A 230 -17.52 12.74 1.35
C ALA A 230 -17.62 12.69 2.86
N GLU A 231 -17.80 13.84 3.51
CA GLU A 231 -18.05 13.89 4.95
C GLU A 231 -19.26 13.02 5.30
N ASN A 232 -20.35 13.12 4.54
CA ASN A 232 -21.54 12.31 4.75
C ASN A 232 -21.29 10.83 4.46
N ILE A 233 -20.36 10.50 3.56
CA ILE A 233 -20.03 9.13 3.17
C ILE A 233 -19.19 8.45 4.24
N HIS A 234 -18.12 9.11 4.67
CA HIS A 234 -17.29 8.65 5.77
C HIS A 234 -18.14 8.51 7.03
N GLN A 235 -19.00 9.48 7.31
CA GLN A 235 -19.95 9.41 8.42
C GLN A 235 -21.04 8.36 8.21
N SER A 236 -21.52 8.08 7.00
CA SER A 236 -22.51 7.01 6.77
C SER A 236 -21.89 5.63 6.90
N PHE A 237 -20.64 5.47 6.48
CA PHE A 237 -19.87 4.25 6.72
C PHE A 237 -19.63 4.04 8.23
N ILE A 238 -19.11 5.07 8.91
CA ILE A 238 -18.88 5.02 10.37
C ILE A 238 -20.19 4.80 11.12
N ASN A 239 -21.23 5.59 10.85
CA ASN A 239 -22.47 5.55 11.64
C ASN A 239 -23.40 4.40 11.21
N GLY A 240 -23.20 3.82 10.03
CA GLY A 240 -23.99 2.72 9.50
C GLY A 240 -23.36 1.35 9.78
N LEU A 241 -22.15 1.11 9.29
CA LEU A 241 -21.55 -0.23 9.30
C LEU A 241 -20.91 -0.56 10.65
N VAL A 242 -20.27 0.41 11.31
CA VAL A 242 -19.56 0.16 12.57
C VAL A 242 -20.50 -0.35 13.67
N PRO A 243 -21.69 0.25 13.92
CA PRO A 243 -22.58 -0.26 14.97
C PRO A 243 -23.08 -1.67 14.65
N ILE A 244 -23.43 -1.93 13.38
CA ILE A 244 -23.92 -3.24 12.94
C ILE A 244 -22.87 -4.33 13.17
N LEU A 245 -21.62 -4.06 12.80
CA LEU A 245 -20.52 -5.02 12.98
C LEU A 245 -20.11 -5.16 14.45
N SER A 246 -20.19 -4.09 15.24
CA SER A 246 -19.92 -4.15 16.68
C SER A 246 -20.92 -5.02 17.44
N GLU A 247 -22.16 -5.10 16.95
CA GLU A 247 -23.23 -5.95 17.49
C GLU A 247 -23.30 -7.33 16.81
N PHE A 248 -22.31 -7.69 16.00
CA PHE A 248 -22.28 -9.00 15.35
C PHE A 248 -21.78 -10.07 16.33
N THR A 249 -22.71 -10.93 16.74
CA THR A 249 -22.49 -12.04 17.68
C THR A 249 -22.46 -13.41 17.00
N GLY A 250 -22.39 -13.42 15.66
CA GLY A 250 -22.64 -14.62 14.85
C GLY A 250 -24.13 -14.99 14.78
N GLY A 251 -24.59 -15.43 13.61
CA GLY A 251 -25.96 -15.93 13.40
C GLY A 251 -26.99 -14.92 12.89
N LYS A 252 -26.65 -13.65 12.70
CA LYS A 252 -27.46 -12.70 11.93
C LYS A 252 -27.25 -12.91 10.42
N THR A 253 -28.31 -12.86 9.62
CA THR A 253 -28.19 -12.98 8.16
C THR A 253 -27.63 -11.70 7.54
N LEU A 254 -27.05 -11.78 6.33
CA LEU A 254 -26.56 -10.60 5.61
C LEU A 254 -27.67 -9.54 5.39
N GLU A 255 -28.93 -9.98 5.23
CA GLU A 255 -30.11 -9.11 5.14
C GLU A 255 -30.40 -8.36 6.46
N GLU A 256 -30.09 -8.96 7.61
CA GLU A 256 -30.21 -8.31 8.92
C GLU A 256 -29.06 -7.33 9.19
N MET A 257 -27.98 -7.39 8.40
CA MET A 257 -26.77 -6.55 8.51
C MET A 257 -26.63 -5.49 7.41
N GLY A 258 -27.46 -5.54 6.37
CA GLY A 258 -27.43 -4.54 5.30
C GLY A 258 -27.88 -3.14 5.77
N PRO A 259 -27.46 -2.06 5.10
CA PRO A 259 -27.99 -0.73 5.37
C PRO A 259 -29.51 -0.74 5.22
N ARG A 260 -30.23 -0.34 6.28
CA ARG A 260 -31.70 -0.24 6.22
C ARG A 260 -32.07 0.82 5.19
N SER A 261 -32.89 0.45 4.20
CA SER A 261 -33.45 1.40 3.23
C SER A 261 -34.10 2.57 3.97
N THR A 262 -33.62 3.78 3.71
CA THR A 262 -34.15 5.03 4.31
C THR A 262 -35.35 5.59 3.55
N ILE A 263 -36.09 4.75 2.82
CA ILE A 263 -37.30 5.18 2.11
C ILE A 263 -38.53 4.89 2.99
N GLU A 264 -38.99 5.91 3.72
CA GLU A 264 -40.39 6.08 4.11
C GLU A 264 -41.09 7.11 3.20
#